data_AF-A0A922JQI7-F1
#
_entry.id   AF-A0A922JQI7-F1
#
_cell.length_a   1.000
_cell.length_b   1.000
_cell.length_c   1.000
_cell.angle_alpha   90.00
_cell.angle_beta   90.00
_cell.angle_gamma   90.00
#
_symmetry.space_group_name_H-M   'P 1'
#
loop_
_entity.id
_entity.type
_entity.pdbx_description
1 polymer ?
#
loop_
_entity_poly.entity_id
_entity_poly.type
_entity_poly.pdbx_seq_one_letter_code
_entity_poly.pdbx_strand_id
1 'polypeptide(L)'
;MKEIIGITDVLCQVLQQKSQDILNAMNIVSTTKGLIQKLRNEGWKNLLKNVVFYSKKFDIDIPELSSRYVQGRGRHQRDHITIEHHYHFEIFNTIIDFQMQELDNRFGEGTTRLLTLSSVLDPKDEYKSFNIDDICCLIEDYYPLDFSENEKINLRFQLKHFEVDMFSNSMFQDLISIADLCRKLVESEKSKTYYLIDRLVCLILTLPVSIATSERAFSAMKIVKTRLHNKIEDEFLANNLVVYIKREIVKNFDLYSILDDFVCLKERKLQF
;
A
#
# COMPACT_ATOMS: atom_id res chain seq x y z
N MET A 1 -16.05 15.88 -6.97
CA MET A 1 -15.05 14.90 -7.46
C MET A 1 -13.62 15.41 -7.34
N LYS A 2 -13.28 16.61 -7.84
CA LYS A 2 -11.90 17.17 -7.73
C LYS A 2 -11.33 17.16 -6.31
N GLU A 3 -12.10 17.57 -5.30
CA GLU A 3 -11.62 17.59 -3.91
C GLU A 3 -11.37 16.18 -3.36
N ILE A 4 -12.29 15.23 -3.59
CA ILE A 4 -12.13 13.82 -3.18
C ILE A 4 -10.87 13.22 -3.82
N ILE A 5 -10.72 13.36 -5.14
CA ILE A 5 -9.56 12.85 -5.88
C ILE A 5 -8.28 13.57 -5.45
N GLY A 6 -8.34 14.88 -5.19
CA GLY A 6 -7.17 15.64 -4.73
C GLY A 6 -6.66 15.18 -3.37
N ILE A 7 -7.56 14.85 -2.44
CA ILE A 7 -7.19 14.29 -1.13
C ILE A 7 -6.53 12.91 -1.31
N THR A 8 -7.11 12.02 -2.13
CA THR A 8 -6.58 10.66 -2.32
C THR A 8 -5.33 10.61 -3.20
N ASP A 9 -5.15 11.54 -4.13
CA ASP A 9 -3.96 11.62 -4.98
C ASP A 9 -2.69 11.85 -4.14
N VAL A 10 -2.74 12.76 -3.15
CA VAL A 10 -1.61 12.98 -2.24
C VAL A 10 -1.23 11.69 -1.52
N LEU A 11 -2.22 10.95 -0.99
CA LEU A 11 -1.98 9.64 -0.38
C LEU A 11 -1.32 8.68 -1.37
N CYS A 12 -1.84 8.57 -2.59
CA CYS A 12 -1.31 7.69 -3.63
C CYS A 12 0.14 8.03 -3.99
N GLN A 13 0.48 9.32 -4.14
CA GLN A 13 1.85 9.74 -4.46
C GLN A 13 2.81 9.39 -3.32
N VAL A 14 2.43 9.67 -2.07
CA VAL A 14 3.26 9.41 -0.89
C VAL A 14 3.51 7.90 -0.71
N LEU A 15 2.47 7.07 -0.82
CA LEU A 15 2.61 5.61 -0.70
C LEU A 15 3.43 4.96 -1.83
N GLN A 16 3.66 5.67 -2.93
CA GLN A 16 4.48 5.20 -4.05
C GLN A 16 5.95 5.63 -3.95
N GLN A 17 6.33 6.44 -2.95
CA GLN A 17 7.72 6.87 -2.78
C GLN A 17 8.60 5.71 -2.29
N LYS A 18 9.80 5.58 -2.86
CA LYS A 18 10.76 4.52 -2.49
C LYS A 18 11.32 4.68 -1.06
N SER A 19 11.29 5.89 -0.51
CA SER A 19 11.82 6.25 0.81
C SER A 19 10.74 6.34 1.89
N GLN A 20 9.55 5.80 1.65
CA GLN A 20 8.43 5.98 2.56
C GLN A 20 8.61 5.10 3.81
N ASP A 21 8.63 5.76 4.96
CA ASP A 21 8.60 5.14 6.29
C ASP A 21 7.18 4.70 6.64
N ILE A 22 7.05 3.54 7.30
CA ILE A 22 5.78 2.93 7.71
C ILE A 22 5.00 3.88 8.63
N LEU A 23 5.65 4.55 9.58
CA LEU A 23 4.96 5.49 10.48
C LEU A 23 4.41 6.69 9.71
N ASN A 24 5.22 7.24 8.80
CA ASN A 24 4.78 8.31 7.91
C ASN A 24 3.64 7.86 6.99
N ALA A 25 3.67 6.62 6.48
CA ALA A 25 2.58 6.03 5.72
C ALA A 25 1.28 5.95 6.54
N MET A 26 1.36 5.53 7.81
CA MET A 26 0.18 5.48 8.68
C MET A 26 -0.37 6.87 9.02
N ASN A 27 0.51 7.84 9.27
CA ASN A 27 0.12 9.23 9.52
C ASN A 27 -0.59 9.85 8.31
N ILE A 28 -0.11 9.60 7.08
CA ILE A 28 -0.78 10.12 5.89
C ILE A 28 -2.14 9.43 5.66
N VAL A 29 -2.27 8.12 5.94
CA VAL A 29 -3.57 7.42 5.90
C VAL A 29 -4.55 8.04 6.89
N SER A 30 -4.13 8.24 8.15
CA SER A 30 -4.96 8.87 9.20
C SER A 30 -5.39 10.28 8.81
N THR A 31 -4.47 11.10 8.32
CA THR A 31 -4.76 12.46 7.85
C THR A 31 -5.73 12.45 6.67
N THR A 32 -5.57 11.51 5.74
CA THR A 32 -6.46 11.33 4.58
C THR A 32 -7.88 10.99 5.04
N LYS A 33 -8.03 10.03 5.97
CA LYS A 33 -9.32 9.69 6.58
C LYS A 33 -9.95 10.91 7.26
N GLY A 34 -9.17 11.69 8.02
CA GLY A 34 -9.62 12.92 8.65
C GLY A 34 -10.13 13.98 7.64
N LEU A 35 -9.41 14.17 6.53
CA LEU A 35 -9.81 15.10 5.47
C LEU A 35 -11.08 14.65 4.74
N ILE A 36 -11.21 13.35 4.44
CA ILE A 36 -12.42 12.78 3.82
C ILE A 36 -13.62 12.94 4.78
N GLN A 37 -13.44 12.71 6.07
CA GLN A 37 -14.49 12.90 7.07
C GLN A 37 -14.91 14.36 7.18
N LYS A 38 -13.95 15.29 7.18
CA LYS A 38 -14.23 16.73 7.17
C LYS A 38 -15.00 17.14 5.91
N LEU A 39 -14.60 16.61 4.76
CA LEU A 39 -15.30 16.84 3.50
C LEU A 39 -16.75 16.34 3.54
N ARG A 40 -17.00 15.19 4.17
CA ARG A 40 -18.35 14.68 4.39
C ARG A 40 -19.22 15.63 5.21
N ASN A 41 -18.67 16.13 6.32
CA ASN A 41 -19.42 16.90 7.30
C ASN A 41 -19.66 18.36 6.85
N GLU A 42 -18.67 18.97 6.19
CA GLU A 42 -18.64 20.42 5.92
C GLU A 42 -18.61 20.75 4.41
N GLY A 43 -18.25 19.78 3.56
CA GLY A 43 -17.93 20.01 2.15
C GLY A 43 -19.13 20.29 1.25
N TRP A 44 -20.33 19.84 1.62
CA TRP A 44 -21.54 20.00 0.80
C TRP A 44 -21.81 21.46 0.42
N LYS A 45 -21.77 22.37 1.40
CA LYS A 45 -22.07 23.79 1.18
C LYS A 45 -21.08 24.43 0.20
N ASN A 46 -19.79 24.08 0.32
CA ASN A 46 -18.75 24.59 -0.57
C ASN A 46 -18.90 24.03 -1.99
N LEU A 47 -19.19 22.74 -2.12
CA LEU A 47 -19.47 22.09 -3.40
C LEU A 47 -20.68 22.75 -4.08
N LEU A 48 -21.77 22.94 -3.35
CA LEU A 48 -22.99 23.55 -3.88
C LEU A 48 -22.73 24.98 -4.36
N LYS A 49 -21.99 25.79 -3.58
CA LYS A 49 -21.60 27.15 -3.96
C LYS A 49 -20.81 27.17 -5.27
N ASN A 50 -19.86 26.25 -5.43
CA ASN A 50 -19.06 26.12 -6.65
C ASN A 50 -19.93 25.71 -7.84
N VAL A 51 -20.80 24.71 -7.67
CA VAL A 51 -21.74 24.28 -8.73
C VAL A 51 -22.64 25.43 -9.16
N VAL A 52 -23.24 26.16 -8.23
CA VAL A 52 -24.09 27.33 -8.53
C VAL A 52 -23.32 28.40 -9.28
N PHE A 53 -22.08 28.69 -8.88
CA PHE A 53 -21.22 29.65 -9.57
C PHE A 53 -20.92 29.23 -11.02
N TYR A 54 -20.56 27.95 -11.23
CA TYR A 54 -20.28 27.42 -12.56
C TYR A 54 -21.53 27.36 -13.44
N SER A 55 -22.67 26.94 -12.90
CA SER A 55 -23.94 26.91 -13.64
C SER A 55 -24.35 28.30 -14.12
N LYS A 56 -24.25 29.32 -13.27
CA LYS A 56 -24.51 30.73 -13.66
C LYS A 56 -23.56 31.21 -14.76
N LYS A 57 -22.29 30.81 -14.71
CA LYS A 57 -21.29 31.19 -15.72
C LYS A 57 -21.62 30.63 -17.11
N PHE A 58 -22.28 29.48 -17.18
CA PHE A 58 -22.60 28.78 -18.42
C PHE A 58 -24.11 28.79 -18.76
N ASP A 59 -24.88 29.63 -18.08
CA ASP A 59 -26.33 29.77 -18.26
C ASP A 59 -27.09 28.43 -18.16
N ILE A 60 -26.69 27.59 -17.20
CA ILE A 60 -27.32 26.31 -16.90
C ILE A 60 -28.37 26.52 -15.82
N ASP A 61 -29.63 26.17 -16.14
CA ASP A 61 -30.73 26.20 -15.18
C ASP A 61 -30.48 25.27 -14.00
N ILE A 62 -30.62 25.82 -12.80
CA ILE A 62 -30.45 25.08 -11.55
C ILE A 62 -31.85 24.70 -11.05
N PRO A 63 -32.12 23.39 -10.87
CA PRO A 63 -33.41 22.96 -10.34
C PRO A 63 -33.62 23.46 -8.90
N GLU A 64 -34.87 23.71 -8.54
CA GLU A 64 -35.23 24.12 -7.19
C GLU A 64 -34.90 23.00 -6.20
N LEU A 65 -33.91 23.23 -5.34
CA LEU A 65 -33.36 22.20 -4.44
C LEU A 65 -34.37 21.64 -3.44
N SER A 66 -35.36 22.46 -3.05
CA SER A 66 -36.48 22.08 -2.18
C SER A 66 -37.58 21.30 -2.89
N SER A 67 -37.55 21.25 -4.23
CA SER A 67 -38.57 20.53 -4.99
C SER A 67 -38.43 19.01 -4.84
N ARG A 68 -39.50 18.29 -5.16
CA ARG A 68 -39.57 16.84 -5.04
C ARG A 68 -38.67 16.18 -6.08
N TYR A 69 -37.79 15.28 -5.63
CA TYR A 69 -37.03 14.42 -6.52
C TYR A 69 -37.92 13.32 -7.10
N VAL A 70 -37.93 13.17 -8.43
CA VAL A 70 -38.72 12.16 -9.14
C VAL A 70 -37.79 11.29 -9.99
N GLN A 71 -37.65 10.02 -9.62
CA GLN A 71 -36.81 9.07 -10.34
C GLN A 71 -37.67 8.15 -11.22
N GLY A 72 -37.69 8.40 -12.53
CA GLY A 72 -38.32 7.53 -13.55
C GLY A 72 -39.86 7.53 -13.59
N ARG A 73 -40.44 6.73 -14.51
CA ARG A 73 -41.89 6.62 -14.77
C ARG A 73 -42.58 5.46 -14.02
N GLY A 74 -42.04 5.00 -12.89
CA GLY A 74 -42.49 3.79 -12.17
C GLY A 74 -43.27 4.04 -10.87
N ARG A 75 -44.24 3.16 -10.57
CA ARG A 75 -45.24 3.23 -9.46
C ARG A 75 -44.71 3.02 -8.03
N HIS A 76 -43.41 2.84 -7.82
CA HIS A 76 -42.81 2.74 -6.49
C HIS A 76 -42.06 4.04 -6.16
N GLN A 77 -42.83 5.09 -5.88
CA GLN A 77 -42.27 6.36 -5.43
C GLN A 77 -41.87 6.25 -3.97
N ARG A 78 -40.59 6.50 -3.65
CA ARG A 78 -40.17 6.78 -2.28
C ARG A 78 -40.77 8.13 -1.87
N ASP A 79 -41.37 8.17 -0.70
CA ASP A 79 -42.06 9.36 -0.19
C ASP A 79 -41.09 10.55 -0.02
N HIS A 80 -41.53 11.74 -0.46
CA HIS A 80 -41.04 13.07 -0.07
C HIS A 80 -39.51 13.35 -0.02
N ILE A 81 -38.68 12.74 -0.88
CA ILE A 81 -37.26 13.12 -0.99
C ILE A 81 -37.11 14.42 -1.80
N THR A 82 -36.36 15.40 -1.29
CA THR A 82 -36.03 16.63 -2.02
C THR A 82 -34.85 16.42 -2.97
N ILE A 83 -34.72 17.27 -3.99
CA ILE A 83 -33.56 17.24 -4.90
C ILE A 83 -32.24 17.40 -4.12
N GLU A 84 -32.21 18.31 -3.14
CA GLU A 84 -31.04 18.45 -2.26
C GLU A 84 -30.73 17.17 -1.51
N HIS A 85 -31.75 16.52 -0.94
CA HIS A 85 -31.53 15.30 -0.18
C HIS A 85 -30.93 14.19 -1.04
N HIS A 86 -31.45 14.01 -2.27
CA HIS A 86 -30.91 13.02 -3.21
C HIS A 86 -29.43 13.28 -3.52
N TYR A 87 -29.07 14.50 -3.93
CA TYR A 87 -27.69 14.80 -4.29
C TYR A 87 -26.73 14.82 -3.10
N HIS A 88 -27.18 15.31 -1.94
CA HIS A 88 -26.34 15.42 -0.75
C HIS A 88 -26.14 14.05 -0.09
N PHE A 89 -27.22 13.35 0.25
CA PHE A 89 -27.13 12.15 1.08
C PHE A 89 -27.01 10.88 0.24
N GLU A 90 -27.74 10.73 -0.86
CA GLU A 90 -27.73 9.49 -1.67
C GLU A 90 -26.59 9.44 -2.71
N ILE A 91 -25.99 10.59 -3.06
CA ILE A 91 -24.87 10.64 -4.00
C ILE A 91 -23.59 11.11 -3.30
N PHE A 92 -23.55 12.35 -2.80
CA PHE A 92 -22.31 12.93 -2.27
C PHE A 92 -21.79 12.16 -1.05
N ASN A 93 -22.63 11.93 -0.04
CA ASN A 93 -22.22 11.15 1.13
C ASN A 93 -21.92 9.70 0.77
N THR A 94 -22.73 9.05 -0.07
CA THR A 94 -22.47 7.66 -0.49
C THR A 94 -21.12 7.51 -1.20
N ILE A 95 -20.73 8.44 -2.06
CA ILE A 95 -19.41 8.42 -2.71
C ILE A 95 -18.29 8.58 -1.67
N ILE A 96 -18.45 9.48 -0.70
CA ILE A 96 -17.46 9.69 0.35
C ILE A 96 -17.35 8.49 1.28
N ASP A 97 -18.48 7.92 1.68
CA ASP A 97 -18.57 6.75 2.54
C ASP A 97 -17.92 5.54 1.86
N PHE A 98 -18.11 5.39 0.55
CA PHE A 98 -17.42 4.36 -0.23
C PHE A 98 -15.90 4.55 -0.23
N GLN A 99 -15.39 5.78 -0.40
CA GLN A 99 -13.95 6.05 -0.34
C GLN A 99 -13.38 5.77 1.06
N MET A 100 -14.12 6.12 2.12
CA MET A 100 -13.71 5.81 3.48
C MET A 100 -13.65 4.30 3.71
N GLN A 101 -14.69 3.58 3.29
CA GLN A 101 -14.76 2.13 3.42
C GLN A 101 -13.61 1.44 2.68
N GLU A 102 -13.25 1.89 1.47
CA GLU A 102 -12.10 1.35 0.75
C GLU A 102 -10.78 1.59 1.49
N LEU A 103 -10.60 2.75 2.12
CA LEU A 103 -9.44 3.02 2.97
C LEU A 103 -9.43 2.16 4.24
N ASP A 104 -10.58 1.92 4.85
CA ASP A 104 -10.69 1.04 6.02
C ASP A 104 -10.47 -0.43 5.67
N ASN A 105 -10.94 -0.88 4.50
CA ASN A 105 -10.68 -2.23 4.00
C ASN A 105 -9.19 -2.45 3.72
N ARG A 106 -8.49 -1.45 3.17
CA ARG A 106 -7.06 -1.54 2.85
C ARG A 106 -6.15 -1.33 4.06
N PHE A 107 -6.52 -0.39 4.94
CA PHE A 107 -5.78 -0.01 6.14
C PHE A 107 -6.67 -0.21 7.37
N GLY A 108 -7.08 -1.46 7.57
CA GLY A 108 -7.86 -1.86 8.73
C GLY A 108 -7.03 -1.80 10.02
N GLU A 109 -7.69 -2.03 11.15
CA GLU A 109 -7.05 -2.03 12.47
C GLU A 109 -5.90 -3.04 12.54
N GLY A 110 -6.11 -4.26 12.01
CA GLY A 110 -5.09 -5.30 11.97
C GLY A 110 -3.84 -4.90 11.17
N THR A 111 -4.01 -4.35 9.97
CA THR A 111 -2.89 -3.88 9.12
C THR A 111 -2.18 -2.69 9.76
N THR A 112 -2.94 -1.76 10.35
CA THR A 112 -2.39 -0.60 11.07
C THR A 112 -1.52 -1.05 12.24
N ARG A 113 -2.03 -1.97 13.07
CA ARG A 113 -1.30 -2.51 14.21
C ARG A 113 -0.06 -3.29 13.78
N LEU A 114 -0.15 -4.14 12.74
CA LEU A 114 1.01 -4.84 12.17
C LEU A 114 2.12 -3.86 11.76
N LEU A 115 1.75 -2.79 11.04
CA LEU A 115 2.67 -1.78 10.55
C LEU A 115 3.29 -0.96 11.69
N THR A 116 2.49 -0.57 12.68
CA THR A 116 2.99 0.11 13.89
C THR A 116 3.98 -0.76 14.65
N LEU A 117 3.64 -2.03 14.91
CA LEU A 117 4.53 -2.97 15.60
C LEU A 117 5.81 -3.26 14.78
N SER A 118 5.72 -3.26 13.45
CA SER A 118 6.89 -3.42 12.57
C SER A 118 7.85 -2.23 12.63
N SER A 119 7.34 -1.02 12.86
CA SER A 119 8.16 0.22 12.97
C SER A 119 8.98 0.32 14.25
N VAL A 120 8.70 -0.53 15.25
CA VAL A 120 9.45 -0.62 16.51
C VAL A 120 10.90 -1.10 16.26
N LEU A 121 11.15 -1.80 15.17
CA LEU A 121 12.49 -2.24 14.75
C LEU A 121 13.21 -1.23 13.84
N ASP A 122 12.60 -0.09 13.52
CA ASP A 122 13.22 0.92 12.68
C ASP A 122 14.38 1.59 13.46
N PRO A 123 15.62 1.58 12.93
CA PRO A 123 16.76 2.22 13.58
C PRO A 123 16.70 3.74 13.62
N LYS A 124 15.75 4.36 12.90
CA LYS A 124 15.60 5.81 12.82
C LYS A 124 15.51 6.48 14.20
N ASP A 125 16.04 7.70 14.28
CA ASP A 125 16.11 8.49 15.52
C ASP A 125 16.78 7.71 16.67
N GLU A 126 17.86 6.99 16.37
CA GLU A 126 18.64 6.19 17.34
C GLU A 126 17.78 5.11 18.05
N TYR A 127 16.96 4.38 17.29
CA TYR A 127 16.08 3.32 17.80
C TYR A 127 15.08 3.80 18.88
N LYS A 128 14.66 5.07 18.85
CA LYS A 128 13.75 5.65 19.85
C LYS A 128 12.43 4.89 20.01
N SER A 129 11.93 4.25 18.95
CA SER A 129 10.71 3.46 18.97
C SER A 129 10.90 2.04 19.50
N PHE A 130 12.13 1.59 19.74
CA PHE A 130 12.43 0.20 20.08
C PHE A 130 11.80 -0.24 21.41
N ASN A 131 11.05 -1.33 21.34
CA ASN A 131 10.33 -1.91 22.46
C ASN A 131 10.25 -3.42 22.29
N ILE A 132 10.84 -4.14 23.24
CA ILE A 132 10.92 -5.61 23.19
C ILE A 132 9.53 -6.25 23.29
N ASP A 133 8.65 -5.71 24.12
CA ASP A 133 7.32 -6.29 24.34
C ASP A 133 6.43 -6.11 23.11
N ASP A 134 6.49 -4.95 22.44
CA ASP A 134 5.80 -4.74 21.17
C ASP A 134 6.31 -5.67 20.06
N ILE A 135 7.62 -5.93 20.00
CA ILE A 135 8.21 -6.89 19.06
C ILE A 135 7.74 -8.33 19.37
N CYS A 136 7.62 -8.69 20.64
CA CYS A 136 7.05 -9.98 21.02
C CYS A 136 5.58 -10.08 20.59
N CYS A 137 4.78 -9.03 20.81
CA CYS A 137 3.40 -8.97 20.35
C CYS A 137 3.29 -9.11 18.83
N LEU A 138 4.19 -8.50 18.06
CA LEU A 138 4.23 -8.64 16.59
C LEU A 138 4.28 -10.11 16.17
N ILE A 139 5.13 -10.90 16.82
CA ILE A 139 5.33 -12.30 16.46
C ILE A 139 4.20 -13.18 16.96
N GLU A 140 3.72 -12.94 18.18
CA GLU A 140 2.60 -13.68 18.76
C GLU A 140 1.32 -13.48 17.95
N ASP A 141 1.03 -12.25 17.55
CA ASP A 141 -0.21 -11.90 16.87
C ASP A 141 -0.17 -12.17 15.35
N TYR A 142 0.97 -11.94 14.69
CA TYR A 142 1.05 -11.92 13.21
C TYR A 142 1.94 -12.99 12.59
N TYR A 143 2.91 -13.54 13.34
CA TYR A 143 3.83 -14.58 12.84
C TYR A 143 3.86 -15.85 13.71
N PRO A 144 2.71 -16.38 14.17
CA PRO A 144 2.70 -17.53 15.07
C PRO A 144 3.22 -18.82 14.44
N LEU A 145 3.23 -18.91 13.10
CA LEU A 145 3.71 -20.09 12.35
C LEU A 145 5.19 -19.99 11.96
N ASP A 146 5.76 -18.79 11.94
CA ASP A 146 7.16 -18.57 11.55
C ASP A 146 8.13 -18.79 12.71
N PHE A 147 7.62 -18.79 13.96
CA PHE A 147 8.39 -18.95 15.18
C PHE A 147 7.78 -20.01 16.09
N SER A 148 8.60 -20.98 16.51
CA SER A 148 8.24 -21.92 17.58
C SER A 148 8.19 -21.26 18.96
N GLU A 149 7.49 -21.87 19.92
CA GLU A 149 7.41 -21.35 21.30
C GLU A 149 8.78 -21.17 21.95
N ASN A 150 9.73 -22.08 21.70
CA ASN A 150 11.10 -21.94 22.18
C ASN A 150 11.84 -20.77 21.50
N GLU A 151 11.62 -20.55 20.21
CA GLU A 151 12.21 -19.41 19.49
C GLU A 151 11.65 -18.08 19.98
N LYS A 152 10.35 -17.99 20.32
CA LYS A 152 9.76 -16.78 20.92
C LYS A 152 10.43 -16.40 22.23
N ILE A 153 10.66 -17.39 23.11
CA ILE A 153 11.38 -17.19 24.37
C ILE A 153 12.83 -16.75 24.10
N ASN A 154 13.53 -17.43 23.19
CA ASN A 154 14.92 -17.12 22.85
C ASN A 154 15.08 -15.74 22.19
N LEU A 155 14.12 -15.33 21.37
CA LEU A 155 14.12 -14.02 20.72
C LEU A 155 14.15 -12.91 21.77
N ARG A 156 13.37 -13.03 22.85
CA ARG A 156 13.36 -12.02 23.91
C ARG A 156 14.73 -11.81 24.53
N PHE A 157 15.54 -12.87 24.65
CA PHE A 157 16.92 -12.76 25.10
C PHE A 157 17.83 -12.17 24.01
N GLN A 158 17.68 -12.59 22.74
CA GLN A 158 18.42 -11.97 21.64
C GLN A 158 18.15 -10.47 21.53
N LEU A 159 16.90 -10.02 21.69
CA LEU A 159 16.51 -8.61 21.65
C LEU A 159 17.19 -7.77 22.74
N LYS A 160 17.32 -8.31 23.96
CA LYS A 160 18.08 -7.63 25.04
C LYS A 160 19.56 -7.48 24.71
N HIS A 161 20.16 -8.52 24.14
CA HIS A 161 21.56 -8.45 23.71
C HIS A 161 21.73 -7.52 22.50
N PHE A 162 20.76 -7.51 21.59
CA PHE A 162 20.74 -6.65 20.43
C PHE A 162 20.65 -5.18 20.82
N GLU A 163 19.76 -4.83 21.75
CA GLU A 163 19.62 -3.47 22.28
C GLU A 163 20.98 -2.94 22.78
N VAL A 164 21.66 -3.70 23.63
CA VAL A 164 22.96 -3.27 24.19
C VAL A 164 24.06 -3.20 23.12
N ASP A 165 24.17 -4.21 22.25
CA ASP A 165 25.21 -4.27 21.22
C ASP A 165 25.01 -3.19 20.14
N MET A 166 23.78 -3.02 19.64
CA MET A 166 23.50 -2.08 18.55
C MET A 166 23.56 -0.64 19.05
N PHE A 167 23.00 -0.35 20.23
CA PHE A 167 22.91 1.03 20.71
C PHE A 167 24.26 1.55 21.21
N SER A 168 25.21 0.66 21.52
CA SER A 168 26.56 1.04 21.90
C SER A 168 27.51 1.16 20.69
N ASN A 169 27.11 0.69 19.51
CA ASN A 169 27.99 0.56 18.35
C ASN A 169 27.75 1.69 17.35
N SER A 170 28.77 2.51 17.12
CA SER A 170 28.69 3.64 16.17
C SER A 170 28.32 3.23 14.75
N MET A 171 28.61 1.98 14.33
CA MET A 171 28.23 1.50 13.01
C MET A 171 26.71 1.37 12.79
N PHE A 172 25.92 1.38 13.86
CA PHE A 172 24.47 1.19 13.83
C PHE A 172 23.68 2.46 14.18
N GLN A 173 24.36 3.57 14.48
CA GLN A 173 23.72 4.83 14.89
C GLN A 173 23.20 5.66 13.71
N ASP A 174 23.88 5.61 12.56
CA ASP A 174 23.54 6.43 11.38
C ASP A 174 22.55 5.75 10.42
N LEU A 175 21.79 4.76 10.88
CA LEU A 175 20.87 4.00 10.03
C LEU A 175 19.52 4.69 9.90
N ILE A 176 19.07 4.85 8.67
CA ILE A 176 17.85 5.61 8.33
C ILE A 176 16.64 4.69 8.11
N SER A 177 16.87 3.40 7.86
CA SER A 177 15.80 2.46 7.53
C SER A 177 16.09 1.03 7.99
N ILE A 178 15.02 0.25 8.15
CA ILE A 178 15.11 -1.19 8.45
C ILE A 178 15.82 -1.99 7.36
N ALA A 179 15.82 -1.49 6.10
CA ALA A 179 16.58 -2.09 5.01
C ALA A 179 18.10 -1.91 5.18
N ASP A 180 18.52 -0.75 5.70
CA ASP A 180 19.92 -0.49 6.04
C ASP A 180 20.36 -1.31 7.24
N LEU A 181 19.47 -1.48 8.24
CA LEU A 181 19.68 -2.42 9.35
C LEU A 181 19.93 -3.84 8.84
N CYS A 182 19.06 -4.36 7.96
CA CYS A 182 19.22 -5.69 7.37
C CYS A 182 20.58 -5.84 6.67
N ARG A 183 20.95 -4.86 5.83
CA ARG A 183 22.23 -4.87 5.12
C ARG A 183 23.41 -4.88 6.09
N LYS A 184 23.37 -4.04 7.13
CA LYS A 184 24.45 -3.95 8.14
C LYS A 184 24.56 -5.18 9.02
N LEU A 185 23.46 -5.85 9.35
CA LEU A 185 23.49 -7.12 10.08
C LEU A 185 24.24 -8.19 9.29
N VAL A 186 24.04 -8.25 7.98
CA VAL A 186 24.76 -9.17 7.10
C VAL A 186 26.24 -8.78 6.96
N GLU A 187 26.54 -7.50 6.69
CA GLU A 187 27.92 -7.01 6.53
C GLU A 187 28.78 -7.23 7.77
N SER A 188 28.19 -7.09 8.96
CA SER A 188 28.89 -7.26 10.24
C SER A 188 28.89 -8.70 10.78
N GLU A 189 28.39 -9.66 9.98
CA GLU A 189 28.13 -11.06 10.36
C GLU A 189 27.19 -11.25 11.57
N LYS A 190 26.60 -10.18 12.08
CA LYS A 190 25.67 -10.19 13.22
C LYS A 190 24.33 -10.87 12.89
N SER A 191 24.00 -11.04 11.61
CA SER A 191 22.86 -11.86 11.19
C SER A 191 22.94 -13.30 11.67
N LYS A 192 24.15 -13.86 11.86
CA LYS A 192 24.35 -15.20 12.44
C LYS A 192 24.10 -15.22 13.95
N THR A 193 24.56 -14.18 14.65
CA THR A 193 24.40 -14.02 16.10
C THR A 193 22.94 -13.78 16.48
N TYR A 194 22.27 -12.88 15.75
CA TYR A 194 20.90 -12.45 15.98
C TYR A 194 19.95 -13.03 14.92
N TYR A 195 20.07 -14.33 14.64
CA TYR A 195 19.36 -14.99 13.54
C TYR A 195 17.83 -14.86 13.62
N LEU A 196 17.25 -14.77 14.82
CA LEU A 196 15.80 -14.58 14.98
C LEU A 196 15.37 -13.16 14.64
N ILE A 197 16.20 -12.17 14.98
CA ILE A 197 15.97 -10.77 14.64
C ILE A 197 16.16 -10.56 13.14
N ASP A 198 17.23 -11.13 12.56
CA ASP A 198 17.48 -11.10 11.11
C ASP A 198 16.30 -11.69 10.33
N ARG A 199 15.79 -12.84 10.77
CA ARG A 199 14.58 -13.47 10.20
C ARG A 199 13.36 -12.55 10.30
N LEU A 200 13.13 -11.94 11.47
CA LEU A 200 12.01 -11.02 11.67
C LEU A 200 12.11 -9.78 10.78
N VAL A 201 13.31 -9.20 10.66
CA VAL A 201 13.58 -8.07 9.77
C VAL A 201 13.30 -8.45 8.32
N CYS A 202 13.69 -9.67 7.90
CA CYS A 202 13.36 -10.18 6.57
C CYS A 202 11.85 -10.35 6.36
N LEU A 203 11.11 -10.83 7.36
CA LEU A 203 9.64 -10.93 7.29
C LEU A 203 9.02 -9.54 7.13
N ILE A 204 9.45 -8.55 7.92
CA ILE A 204 8.96 -7.17 7.81
C ILE A 204 9.28 -6.56 6.44
N LEU A 205 10.51 -6.75 5.93
CA LEU A 205 10.91 -6.24 4.62
C LEU A 205 10.18 -6.89 3.44
N THR A 206 9.65 -8.09 3.65
CA THR A 206 8.85 -8.80 2.64
C THR A 206 7.36 -8.51 2.73
N LEU A 207 6.92 -7.76 3.75
CA LEU A 207 5.55 -7.26 3.82
C LEU A 207 5.28 -6.35 2.61
N PRO A 208 4.25 -6.64 1.80
CA PRO A 208 3.85 -5.75 0.74
C PRO A 208 3.21 -4.50 1.35
N VAL A 209 3.98 -3.43 1.55
CA VAL A 209 3.46 -2.12 1.99
C VAL A 209 2.45 -1.57 0.99
N SER A 210 2.62 -1.89 -0.30
CA SER A 210 1.56 -1.73 -1.30
C SER A 210 1.58 -2.85 -2.34
N ILE A 211 0.41 -3.23 -2.81
CA ILE A 211 0.23 -4.15 -3.94
C ILE A 211 0.52 -3.43 -5.27
N ALA A 212 1.00 -2.17 -5.26
CA ALA A 212 1.10 -1.31 -6.43
C ALA A 212 1.89 -1.94 -7.60
N THR A 213 2.95 -2.71 -7.30
CA THR A 213 3.70 -3.44 -8.33
C THR A 213 2.86 -4.54 -8.97
N SER A 214 2.15 -5.33 -8.17
CA SER A 214 1.26 -6.38 -8.66
C SER A 214 0.02 -5.80 -9.35
N GLU A 215 -0.60 -4.75 -8.80
CA GLU A 215 -1.72 -4.02 -9.44
C GLU A 215 -1.31 -3.42 -10.79
N ARG A 216 -0.10 -2.86 -10.90
CA ARG A 216 0.46 -2.36 -12.17
C ARG A 216 0.67 -3.50 -13.18
N ALA A 217 1.12 -4.67 -12.71
CA ALA A 217 1.23 -5.87 -13.54
C ALA A 217 -0.13 -6.36 -14.05
N PHE A 218 -1.13 -6.45 -13.17
CA PHE A 218 -2.49 -6.84 -13.52
C PHE A 218 -3.16 -5.82 -14.46
N SER A 219 -2.88 -4.52 -14.29
CA SER A 219 -3.35 -3.49 -15.21
C SER A 219 -2.75 -3.65 -16.61
N ALA A 220 -1.44 -3.88 -16.72
CA ALA A 220 -0.78 -4.18 -17.98
C ALA A 220 -1.34 -5.46 -18.62
N MET A 221 -1.54 -6.51 -17.81
CA MET A 221 -2.14 -7.77 -18.24
C MET A 221 -3.56 -7.58 -18.79
N LYS A 222 -4.39 -6.77 -18.12
CA LYS A 222 -5.76 -6.46 -18.56
C LYS A 222 -5.77 -5.73 -19.91
N ILE A 223 -4.80 -4.87 -20.17
CA ILE A 223 -4.66 -4.21 -21.48
C ILE A 223 -4.31 -5.26 -22.55
N VAL A 224 -3.28 -6.07 -22.32
CA VAL A 224 -2.78 -7.06 -23.29
C VAL A 224 -3.81 -8.14 -23.60
N LYS A 225 -4.41 -8.74 -22.57
CA LYS A 225 -5.31 -9.89 -22.73
C LYS A 225 -6.74 -9.47 -23.07
N THR A 226 -7.29 -8.50 -22.32
CA THR A 226 -8.72 -8.14 -22.45
C THR A 226 -8.96 -7.04 -23.47
N ARG A 227 -8.26 -5.90 -23.37
CA ARG A 227 -8.56 -4.74 -24.26
C ARG A 227 -8.11 -4.96 -25.69
N LEU A 228 -6.96 -5.60 -25.89
CA LEU A 228 -6.44 -5.91 -27.23
C LEU A 228 -6.98 -7.24 -27.77
N HIS A 229 -7.80 -7.98 -27.02
CA HIS A 229 -8.33 -9.29 -27.39
C HIS A 229 -7.24 -10.25 -27.90
N ASN A 230 -6.10 -10.29 -27.22
CA ASN A 230 -4.98 -11.09 -27.66
C ASN A 230 -5.18 -12.58 -27.31
N LYS A 231 -4.84 -13.47 -28.24
CA LYS A 231 -4.87 -14.93 -28.07
C LYS A 231 -3.53 -15.50 -27.56
N ILE A 232 -2.65 -14.66 -27.00
CA ILE A 232 -1.42 -15.12 -26.35
C ILE A 232 -1.77 -16.17 -25.30
N GLU A 233 -1.01 -17.27 -25.31
CA GLU A 233 -1.07 -18.33 -24.32
C GLU A 233 -0.65 -17.85 -22.94
N ASP A 234 -1.28 -18.40 -21.89
CA ASP A 234 -1.10 -17.94 -20.52
C ASP A 234 0.35 -18.03 -20.03
N GLU A 235 1.07 -19.09 -20.43
CA GLU A 235 2.48 -19.26 -20.08
C GLU A 235 3.38 -18.18 -20.72
N PHE A 236 3.16 -17.89 -22.00
CA PHE A 236 3.92 -16.84 -22.69
C PHE A 236 3.61 -15.45 -22.12
N LEU A 237 2.35 -15.19 -21.77
CA LEU A 237 1.98 -13.94 -21.11
C LEU A 237 2.63 -13.80 -19.72
N ALA A 238 2.62 -14.87 -18.93
CA ALA A 238 3.25 -14.89 -17.61
C ALA A 238 4.75 -14.59 -17.71
N ASN A 239 5.46 -15.24 -18.64
CA ASN A 239 6.88 -15.01 -18.88
C ASN A 239 7.17 -13.55 -19.27
N ASN A 240 6.38 -12.96 -20.16
CA ASN A 240 6.52 -11.55 -20.54
C ASN A 240 6.17 -10.58 -19.40
N LEU A 241 5.17 -10.91 -18.58
CA LEU A 241 4.82 -10.10 -17.40
C LEU A 241 5.96 -10.07 -16.39
N VAL A 242 6.66 -11.18 -16.16
CA VAL A 242 7.84 -11.21 -15.28
C VAL A 242 8.91 -10.25 -15.79
N VAL A 243 9.22 -10.28 -17.09
CA VAL A 243 10.17 -9.34 -17.73
C VAL A 243 9.71 -7.89 -17.57
N TYR A 244 8.42 -7.62 -17.77
CA TYR A 244 7.86 -6.27 -17.63
C TYR A 244 7.91 -5.74 -16.18
N ILE A 245 7.53 -6.56 -15.20
CA ILE A 245 7.56 -6.22 -13.77
C ILE A 245 9.00 -5.96 -13.32
N LYS A 246 9.92 -6.84 -13.71
CA LYS A 246 11.34 -6.78 -13.33
C LYS A 246 12.19 -6.00 -14.33
N ARG A 247 11.59 -5.14 -15.15
CA ARG A 247 12.30 -4.40 -16.21
C ARG A 247 13.51 -3.60 -15.74
N GLU A 248 13.52 -3.14 -14.48
CA GLU A 248 14.69 -2.45 -13.90
C GLU A 248 15.89 -3.40 -13.75
N ILE A 249 15.66 -4.67 -13.40
CA ILE A 249 16.70 -5.71 -13.36
C ILE A 249 17.03 -6.16 -14.78
N VAL A 250 16.01 -6.32 -15.63
CA VAL A 250 16.19 -6.77 -17.03
C VAL A 250 17.14 -5.85 -17.80
N LYS A 251 17.05 -4.54 -17.57
CA LYS A 251 17.95 -3.54 -18.17
C LYS A 251 19.43 -3.74 -17.85
N ASN A 252 19.76 -4.44 -16.76
CA ASN A 252 21.13 -4.69 -16.36
C ASN A 252 21.73 -5.94 -17.03
N PHE A 253 20.91 -6.76 -17.70
CA PHE A 253 21.43 -7.87 -18.49
C PHE A 253 21.82 -7.41 -19.87
N ASP A 254 22.98 -7.88 -20.32
CA ASP A 254 23.41 -7.72 -21.70
C ASP A 254 22.72 -8.75 -22.61
N LEU A 255 22.14 -8.25 -23.71
CA LEU A 255 21.46 -9.07 -24.70
C LEU A 255 22.40 -10.09 -25.34
N TYR A 256 23.68 -9.73 -25.55
CA TYR A 256 24.66 -10.64 -26.15
C TYR A 256 25.01 -11.78 -25.20
N SER A 257 25.17 -11.50 -23.90
CA SER A 257 25.39 -12.54 -22.88
C SER A 257 24.23 -13.54 -22.81
N ILE A 258 22.97 -13.08 -22.91
CA ILE A 258 21.79 -13.96 -22.95
C ILE A 258 21.80 -14.83 -24.21
N LEU A 259 22.18 -14.27 -25.36
CA LEU A 259 22.27 -15.00 -26.62
C LEU A 259 23.36 -16.08 -26.56
N ASP A 260 24.52 -15.75 -26.00
CA ASP A 260 25.63 -16.70 -25.83
C ASP A 260 25.26 -17.84 -24.89
N ASP A 261 24.59 -17.55 -23.76
CA ASP A 261 24.06 -18.57 -22.85
C ASP A 261 23.03 -19.47 -23.55
N PHE A 262 22.14 -18.88 -24.37
CA PHE A 262 21.13 -19.63 -25.12
C PHE A 262 21.75 -20.51 -26.20
N VAL A 263 22.82 -20.05 -26.84
CA VAL A 263 23.61 -20.84 -27.81
C VAL A 263 24.34 -21.97 -27.08
N CYS A 264 24.91 -21.73 -25.89
CA CYS A 264 25.55 -22.77 -25.07
C CYS A 264 24.57 -23.87 -24.62
N LEU A 265 23.28 -23.54 -24.46
CA LEU A 265 22.23 -24.52 -24.12
C LEU A 265 21.83 -25.45 -25.28
N LYS A 266 22.28 -25.21 -26.52
CA LYS A 266 21.88 -25.95 -27.74
C LYS A 266 22.59 -27.28 -28.01
N GLU A 267 23.10 -27.99 -27.01
CA GLU A 267 23.40 -29.43 -27.15
C GLU A 267 22.18 -30.34 -26.90
N ARG A 268 20.95 -29.90 -27.23
CA ARG A 268 19.75 -30.75 -27.14
C ARG A 268 19.27 -31.17 -28.52
N LYS A 269 19.45 -32.46 -28.83
CA LYS A 269 18.80 -33.13 -29.97
C LYS A 269 17.28 -33.01 -29.82
N LEU A 270 16.62 -32.38 -30.79
CA LEU A 270 15.18 -32.44 -30.97
C LEU A 270 14.80 -33.91 -31.29
N GLN A 271 14.04 -34.55 -30.42
CA GLN A 271 13.34 -35.79 -30.76
C GLN A 271 12.10 -35.40 -31.58
N PHE A 272 12.08 -35.81 -32.84
CA PHE A 272 10.89 -35.81 -33.69
C PHE A 272 9.94 -36.94 -33.29
#